data_AF-A0A1R0GU84-F1
#
_entry.id   AF-A0A1R0GU84-F1
#
_cell.length_a   1.000
_cell.length_b   1.000
_cell.length_c   1.000
_cell.angle_alpha   90.00
_cell.angle_beta   90.00
_cell.angle_gamma   90.00
#
_symmetry.space_group_name_H-M   'P 1'
#
loop_
_entity.id
_entity.type
_entity.pdbx_description
1 polymer ?
#
loop_
_entity_poly.entity_id
_entity_poly.type
_entity_poly.pdbx_seq_one_letter_code
_entity_poly.pdbx_strand_id
1 'polypeptide(L)'
;MSPNFLFQYLSHLEINDNPISDWIAISNLSVLPSLSELGLRRSLLTNPSDEQNVRAHIISRLQNLSKINGIFISPKERLDLERGYISYVKNHLATLYSEFYQHNLLEPQTPTLLPNDISSVLSSLKLLHPNLDDLCAKLNEHISIDDIGHISRIENNSLKNRLVEINFQLATKISVQDIASYPHQIYDDEAQIILKPIEGSKIIKKKFQNSSSVRQLKTIISRLLSIPKSSSFEMWRQVNSREGSIYFIEIESMSRDIKYYDIQNNDLVYCYVL
;
A
#
# COMPACT_ATOMS: atom_id res chain seq x y z
N MET A 1 -5.65 -11.42 33.90
CA MET A 1 -5.75 -9.96 33.73
C MET A 1 -5.42 -9.66 32.28
N SER A 2 -6.31 -9.00 31.53
CA SER A 2 -6.00 -8.58 30.17
C SER A 2 -4.86 -7.55 30.20
N PRO A 3 -3.89 -7.60 29.27
CA PRO A 3 -2.71 -6.73 29.29
C PRO A 3 -3.00 -5.24 29.07
N ASN A 4 -4.24 -4.87 28.77
CA ASN A 4 -4.71 -3.50 28.46
C ASN A 4 -4.57 -2.45 29.59
N PHE A 5 -4.00 -2.80 30.75
CA PHE A 5 -3.87 -1.87 31.87
C PHE A 5 -2.43 -1.42 32.17
N LEU A 6 -1.42 -2.03 31.54
CA LEU A 6 -0.03 -1.66 31.81
C LEU A 6 0.35 -0.41 31.01
N PHE A 7 0.89 0.59 31.71
CA PHE A 7 1.48 1.80 31.11
C PHE A 7 0.52 2.63 30.25
N GLN A 8 -0.70 2.86 30.74
CA GLN A 8 -1.75 3.61 30.02
C GLN A 8 -1.34 5.02 29.59
N TYR A 9 -0.38 5.65 30.29
CA TYR A 9 0.08 7.01 30.03
C TYR A 9 1.48 7.08 29.42
N LEU A 10 2.10 5.94 29.07
CA LEU A 10 3.43 5.94 28.47
C LEU A 10 3.34 6.46 27.04
N SER A 11 3.72 7.72 26.85
CA SER A 11 3.72 8.39 25.56
C SER A 11 5.05 8.36 24.83
N HIS A 12 6.15 8.30 25.58
CA HIS A 12 7.52 8.27 25.06
C HIS A 12 8.26 7.05 25.57
N LEU A 13 8.82 6.27 24.64
CA LEU A 13 9.63 5.10 24.94
C LEU A 13 10.97 5.19 24.22
N GLU A 14 12.07 5.17 24.97
CA GLU A 14 13.42 5.04 24.40
C GLU A 14 14.00 3.67 24.71
N ILE A 15 14.30 2.93 23.65
CA ILE A 15 14.91 1.61 23.64
C ILE A 15 16.09 1.59 22.67
N ASN A 16 16.81 2.70 22.56
CA ASN A 16 18.07 2.81 21.83
C ASN A 16 19.10 1.79 22.38
N ASP A 17 20.01 1.31 21.53
CA ASP A 17 21.11 0.40 21.93
C ASP A 17 20.67 -0.97 22.44
N ASN A 18 19.45 -1.39 22.13
CA ASN A 18 18.98 -2.72 22.49
C ASN A 18 19.13 -3.67 21.29
N PRO A 19 19.48 -4.95 21.53
CA PRO A 19 19.67 -5.97 20.50
C PRO A 19 18.32 -6.50 19.97
N ILE A 20 17.41 -5.59 19.62
CA ILE A 20 16.09 -5.93 19.09
C ILE A 20 16.26 -6.27 17.60
N SER A 21 16.03 -7.53 17.27
CA SER A 21 16.13 -8.06 15.89
C SER A 21 14.82 -8.60 15.34
N ASP A 22 13.73 -8.53 16.11
CA ASP A 22 12.43 -9.12 15.78
C ASP A 22 11.33 -8.07 15.64
N TRP A 23 10.55 -8.17 14.58
CA TRP A 23 9.42 -7.30 14.28
C TRP A 23 8.22 -7.55 15.17
N ILE A 24 8.06 -8.76 15.73
CA ILE A 24 6.98 -9.06 16.68
C ILE A 24 7.18 -8.25 17.96
N ALA A 25 8.43 -8.09 18.41
CA ALA A 25 8.75 -7.22 19.55
C ALA A 25 8.29 -5.77 19.32
N ILE A 26 8.45 -5.25 18.09
CA ILE A 26 7.95 -3.93 17.71
C ILE A 26 6.42 -3.92 17.68
N SER A 27 5.79 -4.91 17.05
CA SER A 27 4.33 -5.01 16.99
C SER A 27 3.68 -5.09 18.38
N ASN A 28 4.31 -5.74 19.35
CA ASN A 28 3.81 -5.79 20.72
C ASN A 28 3.73 -4.42 21.39
N LEU A 29 4.44 -3.40 20.90
CA LEU A 29 4.32 -2.04 21.40
C LEU A 29 2.98 -1.39 21.03
N SER A 30 2.22 -1.94 20.06
CA SER A 30 0.90 -1.40 19.69
C SER A 30 -0.15 -1.55 20.79
N VAL A 31 0.10 -2.39 21.81
CA VAL A 31 -0.77 -2.53 22.98
C VAL A 31 -0.69 -1.33 23.93
N LEU A 32 0.30 -0.45 23.76
CA LEU A 32 0.49 0.75 24.59
C LEU A 32 -0.40 1.88 24.03
N PRO A 33 -1.50 2.25 24.71
CA PRO A 33 -2.54 3.08 24.10
C PRO A 33 -2.11 4.52 23.85
N SER A 34 -1.20 5.06 24.67
CA SER A 34 -0.73 6.44 24.54
C SER A 34 0.62 6.58 23.85
N LEU A 35 1.26 5.49 23.41
CA LEU A 35 2.59 5.55 22.81
C LEU A 35 2.56 6.32 21.49
N SER A 36 3.22 7.47 21.48
CA SER A 36 3.30 8.38 20.34
C SER A 36 4.74 8.66 19.90
N GLU A 37 5.72 8.47 20.79
CA GLU A 37 7.13 8.68 20.50
C GLU A 37 7.97 7.43 20.79
N LEU A 38 8.79 7.02 19.81
CA LEU A 38 9.67 5.84 19.93
C LEU A 38 11.12 6.18 19.54
N GLY A 39 12.04 5.94 20.46
CA GLY A 39 13.48 5.89 20.18
C GLY A 39 13.94 4.45 20.01
N LEU A 40 14.38 4.09 18.80
CA LEU A 40 14.89 2.76 18.44
C LEU A 40 16.12 2.93 17.53
N ARG A 41 17.13 3.65 18.00
CA ARG A 41 18.42 3.77 17.30
C ARG A 41 19.29 2.57 17.63
N ARG A 42 20.09 2.14 16.65
CA ARG A 42 21.05 1.03 16.80
C ARG A 42 20.38 -0.28 17.25
N SER A 43 19.22 -0.58 16.66
CA SER A 43 18.60 -1.91 16.72
C SER A 43 19.17 -2.82 15.64
N LEU A 44 18.92 -4.12 15.77
CA LEU A 44 19.37 -5.17 14.84
C LEU A 44 18.25 -5.61 13.88
N LEU A 45 17.35 -4.69 13.53
CA LEU A 45 16.28 -4.95 12.56
C LEU A 45 16.89 -4.98 11.15
N THR A 46 17.02 -6.17 10.57
CA THR A 46 17.80 -6.39 9.34
C THR A 46 16.97 -6.63 8.07
N ASN A 47 15.65 -6.81 8.19
CA ASN A 47 14.79 -7.13 7.06
C ASN A 47 13.51 -6.26 7.08
N PRO A 48 13.29 -5.34 6.14
CA PRO A 48 13.96 -5.26 4.83
C PRO A 48 15.27 -4.46 4.90
N SER A 49 16.21 -4.79 4.02
CA SER A 49 17.63 -4.37 4.02
C SER A 49 17.90 -2.86 3.85
N ASP A 50 16.87 -2.01 3.85
CA ASP A 50 16.97 -0.55 3.67
C ASP A 50 16.39 0.16 4.89
N GLU A 51 17.06 1.22 5.37
CA GLU A 51 16.61 2.07 6.47
C GLU A 51 15.21 2.67 6.21
N GLN A 52 14.90 3.02 4.95
CA GLN A 52 13.55 3.47 4.58
C GLN A 52 12.50 2.39 4.81
N ASN A 53 12.86 1.12 4.58
CA ASN A 53 11.98 -0.01 4.82
C ASN A 53 11.84 -0.31 6.32
N VAL A 54 12.91 -0.15 7.10
CA VAL A 54 12.84 -0.27 8.56
C VAL A 54 11.87 0.77 9.13
N ARG A 55 12.01 2.04 8.72
CA ARG A 55 11.10 3.11 9.15
C ARG A 55 9.66 2.84 8.71
N ALA A 56 9.46 2.37 7.47
CA ALA A 56 8.13 1.99 6.97
C ALA A 56 7.51 0.91 7.86
N HIS A 57 8.24 -0.18 8.14
CA HIS A 57 7.76 -1.27 8.96
C HIS A 57 7.36 -0.82 10.38
N ILE A 58 8.15 0.04 11.02
CA ILE A 58 7.82 0.53 12.37
C ILE A 58 6.54 1.38 12.32
N ILE A 59 6.45 2.33 11.39
CA ILE A 59 5.32 3.24 11.25
C ILE A 59 4.03 2.50 10.91
N SER A 60 4.09 1.51 10.02
CA SER A 60 2.94 0.70 9.61
C SER A 60 2.47 -0.28 10.69
N ARG A 61 3.36 -0.70 11.61
CA ARG A 61 3.00 -1.56 12.75
C ARG A 61 2.45 -0.77 13.94
N LEU A 62 2.84 0.50 14.08
CA LEU A 62 2.50 1.39 15.20
C LEU A 62 1.71 2.61 14.71
N GLN A 63 0.37 2.46 14.65
CA GLN A 63 -0.53 3.44 14.04
C GLN A 63 -0.56 4.80 14.78
N ASN A 64 -0.35 4.81 16.10
CA ASN A 64 -0.42 6.01 16.93
C ASN A 64 0.88 6.83 16.99
N LEU A 65 1.94 6.37 16.31
CA LEU A 65 3.26 7.00 16.40
C LEU A 65 3.29 8.37 15.69
N SER A 66 3.62 9.44 16.39
CA SER A 66 3.82 10.78 15.82
C SER A 66 5.29 11.10 15.58
N LYS A 67 6.21 10.38 16.24
CA LYS A 67 7.65 10.66 16.18
C LYS A 67 8.47 9.39 16.38
N ILE A 68 9.51 9.24 15.57
CA ILE A 68 10.47 8.14 15.70
C ILE A 68 11.90 8.65 15.57
N ASN A 69 12.79 8.20 16.47
CA ASN A 69 14.20 8.59 16.52
C ASN A 69 14.40 10.11 16.53
N GLY A 70 13.46 10.86 17.14
CA GLY A 70 13.51 12.33 17.20
C GLY A 70 12.94 13.04 15.97
N ILE A 71 12.48 12.31 14.95
CA ILE A 71 11.96 12.85 13.69
C ILE A 71 10.44 12.67 13.66
N PHE A 72 9.71 13.77 13.45
CA PHE A 72 8.26 13.75 13.30
C PHE A 72 7.83 12.94 12.07
N ILE A 73 6.67 12.30 12.17
CA ILE A 73 6.03 11.57 11.09
C ILE A 73 4.90 12.44 10.58
N SER A 74 5.02 12.94 9.34
CA SER A 74 3.92 13.70 8.75
C SER A 74 2.76 12.77 8.35
N PRO A 75 1.50 13.25 8.31
CA PRO A 75 0.37 12.43 7.85
C PRO A 75 0.59 11.86 6.45
N LYS A 76 1.14 12.68 5.55
CA LYS A 76 1.52 12.28 4.20
C LYS A 76 2.57 11.17 4.19
N GLU A 77 3.67 11.35 4.92
CA GLU A 77 4.72 10.33 5.04
C GLU A 77 4.17 9.02 5.60
N ARG A 78 3.29 9.09 6.60
CA ARG A 78 2.64 7.91 7.18
C ARG A 78 1.83 7.16 6.12
N LEU A 79 0.94 7.85 5.42
CA LEU A 79 0.12 7.25 4.35
C LEU A 79 0.99 6.60 3.29
N ASP A 80 2.03 7.32 2.87
CA ASP A 80 3.03 6.86 1.94
C ASP A 80 3.70 5.55 2.44
N LEU A 81 4.27 5.55 3.64
CA LEU A 81 5.01 4.40 4.15
C LEU A 81 4.11 3.18 4.42
N GLU A 82 2.88 3.41 4.88
CA GLU A 82 1.86 2.39 5.09
C GLU A 82 1.47 1.68 3.77
N ARG A 83 1.29 2.43 2.68
CA ARG A 83 1.06 1.83 1.35
C ARG A 83 2.25 1.03 0.84
N GLY A 84 3.46 1.58 0.98
CA GLY A 84 4.69 0.90 0.61
C GLY A 84 4.86 -0.42 1.36
N TYR A 85 4.52 -0.45 2.65
CA TYR A 85 4.55 -1.64 3.47
C TYR A 85 3.51 -2.69 3.05
N ILE A 86 2.26 -2.29 2.75
CA ILE A 86 1.26 -3.22 2.21
C ILE A 86 1.76 -3.86 0.90
N SER A 87 2.30 -3.05 -0.01
CA SER A 87 2.89 -3.55 -1.27
C SER A 87 4.03 -4.53 -0.98
N TYR A 88 4.93 -4.22 -0.06
CA TYR A 88 5.99 -5.15 0.37
C TYR A 88 5.42 -6.49 0.84
N VAL A 89 4.42 -6.48 1.73
CA VAL A 89 3.79 -7.70 2.25
C VAL A 89 3.13 -8.52 1.13
N LYS A 90 2.39 -7.87 0.21
CA LYS A 90 1.79 -8.54 -0.96
C LYS A 90 2.84 -9.25 -1.82
N ASN A 91 3.96 -8.60 -2.10
CA ASN A 91 5.06 -9.19 -2.89
C ASN A 91 5.73 -10.36 -2.13
N HIS A 92 6.02 -10.17 -0.84
CA HIS A 92 6.64 -11.22 -0.04
C HIS A 92 5.78 -12.48 0.03
N LEU A 93 4.46 -12.33 0.15
CA LEU A 93 3.50 -13.42 0.06
C LEU A 93 3.52 -14.11 -1.30
N ALA A 94 3.56 -13.35 -2.39
CA ALA A 94 3.62 -13.91 -3.73
C ALA A 94 4.88 -14.74 -3.95
N THR A 95 6.03 -14.29 -3.43
CA THR A 95 7.28 -15.05 -3.45
C THR A 95 7.15 -16.35 -2.66
N LEU A 96 6.71 -16.29 -1.40
CA LEU A 96 6.51 -17.48 -0.55
C LEU A 96 5.54 -18.50 -1.17
N TYR A 97 4.44 -18.00 -1.75
CA TYR A 97 3.50 -18.82 -2.49
C TYR A 97 4.18 -19.47 -3.70
N SER A 98 4.93 -18.72 -4.51
CA SER A 98 5.62 -19.28 -5.68
C SER A 98 6.62 -20.39 -5.31
N GLU A 99 7.38 -20.24 -4.23
CA GLU A 99 8.32 -21.24 -3.73
C GLU A 99 7.61 -22.53 -3.31
N PHE A 100 6.49 -22.41 -2.59
CA PHE A 100 5.66 -23.54 -2.20
C PHE A 100 5.10 -24.32 -3.41
N TYR A 101 4.62 -23.60 -4.44
CA TYR A 101 4.09 -24.24 -5.65
C TYR A 101 5.18 -24.88 -6.51
N GLN A 102 6.36 -24.27 -6.63
CA GLN A 102 7.48 -24.86 -7.35
C GLN A 102 7.99 -26.15 -6.69
N HIS A 103 8.00 -26.21 -5.36
CA HIS A 103 8.42 -27.41 -4.62
C HIS A 103 7.44 -28.60 -4.82
N ASN A 104 6.15 -28.33 -4.98
CA ASN A 104 5.12 -29.36 -5.20
C ASN A 104 5.03 -29.87 -6.65
N LEU A 105 5.64 -29.18 -7.61
CA LEU A 105 5.66 -29.61 -9.03
C LEU A 105 6.75 -30.65 -9.33
N LEU A 106 7.69 -30.89 -8.40
CA LEU A 106 8.83 -31.80 -8.57
C LEU A 106 8.56 -33.23 -8.08
N GLU A 107 7.42 -33.50 -7.43
CA GLU A 107 6.98 -34.86 -7.08
C GLU A 107 5.70 -35.25 -7.86
N PRO A 108 5.71 -36.33 -8.65
CA PRO A 108 4.54 -36.74 -9.42
C PRO A 108 3.60 -37.56 -8.53
N GLN A 109 2.70 -36.90 -7.79
CA GLN A 109 1.45 -37.53 -7.34
C GLN A 109 0.30 -36.52 -7.34
N THR A 110 -0.75 -36.86 -8.10
CA THR A 110 -2.16 -36.40 -8.07
C THR A 110 -2.50 -34.97 -7.62
N PRO A 111 -3.19 -34.16 -8.45
CA PRO A 111 -3.65 -32.82 -8.10
C PRO A 111 -4.85 -32.89 -7.14
N THR A 112 -4.58 -33.19 -5.88
CA THR A 112 -5.49 -33.00 -4.76
C THR A 112 -4.69 -32.44 -3.59
N LEU A 113 -4.38 -31.15 -3.65
CA LEU A 113 -3.88 -30.41 -2.49
C LEU A 113 -4.96 -29.42 -2.05
N LEU A 114 -5.43 -29.63 -0.82
CA LEU A 114 -6.62 -29.06 -0.22
C LEU A 114 -6.46 -27.57 0.14
N PRO A 115 -7.59 -26.86 0.39
CA PRO A 115 -7.64 -25.49 0.94
C PRO A 115 -6.88 -25.23 2.26
N ASN A 116 -6.31 -26.25 2.92
CA ASN A 116 -5.74 -26.15 4.27
C ASN A 116 -4.35 -25.48 4.33
N ASP A 117 -3.57 -25.50 3.26
CA ASP A 117 -2.17 -25.01 3.31
C ASP A 117 -2.03 -23.50 3.04
N ILE A 118 -2.90 -22.93 2.20
CA ILE A 118 -2.91 -21.47 1.95
C ILE A 118 -3.42 -20.72 3.18
N SER A 119 -4.39 -21.28 3.89
CA SER A 119 -4.85 -20.77 5.19
C SER A 119 -3.69 -20.74 6.21
N SER A 120 -2.77 -21.71 6.15
CA SER A 120 -1.56 -21.75 6.98
C SER A 120 -0.55 -20.65 6.64
N VAL A 121 -0.39 -20.33 5.35
CA VAL A 121 0.48 -19.21 4.92
C VAL A 121 -0.11 -17.86 5.37
N LEU A 122 -1.42 -17.66 5.21
CA LEU A 122 -2.10 -16.47 5.68
C LEU A 122 -2.09 -16.35 7.21
N SER A 123 -2.24 -17.45 7.94
CA SER A 123 -2.16 -17.43 9.41
C SER A 123 -0.74 -17.13 9.90
N SER A 124 0.28 -17.67 9.23
CA SER A 124 1.69 -17.35 9.49
C SER A 124 2.01 -15.88 9.21
N LEU A 125 1.43 -15.30 8.15
CA LEU A 125 1.53 -13.88 7.86
C LEU A 125 0.90 -13.03 8.97
N LYS A 126 -0.32 -13.38 9.41
CA LYS A 126 -1.00 -12.66 10.50
C LYS A 126 -0.17 -12.69 11.78
N LEU A 127 0.54 -13.78 12.05
CA LEU A 127 1.46 -13.85 13.18
C LEU A 127 2.65 -12.89 13.03
N LEU A 128 3.19 -12.74 11.82
CA LEU A 128 4.29 -11.82 11.53
C LEU A 128 3.84 -10.36 11.44
N HIS A 129 2.56 -10.10 11.16
CA HIS A 129 1.99 -8.77 10.93
C HIS A 129 0.62 -8.64 11.60
N PRO A 130 0.56 -8.60 12.95
CA PRO A 130 -0.69 -8.71 13.71
C PRO A 130 -1.71 -7.59 13.43
N ASN A 131 -1.24 -6.39 13.07
CA ASN A 131 -2.10 -5.21 12.80
C ASN A 131 -2.36 -5.00 11.30
N LEU A 132 -2.05 -5.98 10.46
CA LEU A 132 -2.16 -5.85 9.00
C LEU A 132 -3.61 -5.73 8.54
N ASP A 133 -4.53 -6.48 9.16
CA ASP A 133 -5.95 -6.44 8.80
C ASP A 133 -6.52 -5.03 9.06
N ASP A 134 -6.20 -4.44 10.21
CA ASP A 134 -6.59 -3.06 10.56
C ASP A 134 -5.99 -2.03 9.60
N LEU A 135 -4.73 -2.22 9.21
CA LEU A 135 -4.05 -1.32 8.28
C LEU A 135 -4.67 -1.40 6.87
N CYS A 136 -4.97 -2.60 6.41
CA CYS A 136 -5.68 -2.84 5.15
C CYS A 136 -7.06 -2.18 5.17
N ALA A 137 -7.83 -2.38 6.24
CA ALA A 137 -9.14 -1.75 6.42
C ALA A 137 -9.04 -0.21 6.40
N LYS A 138 -8.07 0.36 7.14
CA LYS A 138 -7.82 1.80 7.19
C LYS A 138 -7.51 2.38 5.80
N LEU A 139 -6.72 1.67 5.01
CA LEU A 139 -6.31 2.12 3.67
C LEU A 139 -7.28 1.68 2.56
N ASN A 140 -8.37 1.01 2.91
CA ASN A 140 -9.31 0.35 2.00
C ASN A 140 -8.62 -0.62 1.00
N GLU A 141 -7.49 -1.17 1.43
CA GLU A 141 -6.67 -2.15 0.72
C GLU A 141 -7.09 -3.56 1.15
N HIS A 142 -6.85 -4.54 0.30
CA HIS A 142 -7.12 -5.94 0.64
C HIS A 142 -5.98 -6.84 0.16
N ILE A 143 -5.67 -7.87 0.95
CA ILE A 143 -4.71 -8.92 0.61
C ILE A 143 -5.50 -10.21 0.45
N SER A 144 -5.75 -10.65 -0.78
CA SER A 144 -6.44 -11.92 -1.04
C SER A 144 -5.56 -12.96 -1.72
N ILE A 145 -5.95 -14.22 -1.55
CA ILE A 145 -5.31 -15.37 -2.18
C ILE A 145 -5.37 -15.25 -3.70
N ASP A 146 -6.48 -14.75 -4.25
CA ASP A 146 -6.62 -14.56 -5.70
C ASP A 146 -5.61 -13.51 -6.19
N ASP A 147 -5.44 -12.40 -5.46
CA ASP A 147 -4.44 -11.38 -5.78
C ASP A 147 -3.01 -11.98 -5.76
N ILE A 148 -2.69 -12.80 -4.76
CA ILE A 148 -1.39 -13.45 -4.58
C ILE A 148 -1.12 -14.50 -5.67
N GLY A 149 -2.12 -15.29 -6.05
CA GLY A 149 -2.04 -16.28 -7.12
C GLY A 149 -1.81 -15.64 -8.49
N HIS A 150 -2.39 -14.46 -8.73
CA HIS A 150 -2.11 -13.65 -9.91
C HIS A 150 -0.67 -13.09 -9.89
N ILE A 151 -0.21 -12.53 -8.78
CA ILE A 151 1.15 -11.97 -8.65
C ILE A 151 2.23 -13.05 -8.79
N SER A 152 2.07 -14.23 -8.18
CA SER A 152 3.03 -15.34 -8.26
C SER A 152 3.13 -15.96 -9.66
N ARG A 153 2.00 -16.08 -10.39
CA ARG A 153 1.99 -16.51 -11.81
C ARG A 153 2.68 -15.49 -12.72
N ILE A 154 2.68 -14.22 -12.33
CA ILE A 154 3.34 -13.12 -13.03
C ILE A 154 4.88 -13.18 -12.82
N GLU A 155 5.39 -13.50 -11.63
CA GLU A 155 6.84 -13.50 -11.37
C GLU A 155 7.63 -14.59 -12.12
N ASN A 156 7.01 -15.72 -12.48
CA ASN A 156 7.66 -16.79 -13.27
C ASN A 156 7.99 -16.41 -14.72
N ASN A 157 7.54 -15.25 -15.22
CA ASN A 157 7.88 -14.72 -16.55
C ASN A 157 8.85 -13.53 -16.44
N SER A 158 10.07 -13.84 -16.00
CA SER A 158 11.23 -12.95 -15.72
C SER A 158 11.57 -11.88 -16.77
N LEU A 159 11.02 -11.93 -18.00
CA LEU A 159 11.24 -10.91 -19.04
C LEU A 159 9.97 -10.16 -19.50
N LYS A 160 8.76 -10.67 -19.24
CA LYS A 160 7.51 -10.09 -19.77
C LYS A 160 6.74 -9.21 -18.78
N ASN A 161 7.00 -9.33 -17.47
CA ASN A 161 6.17 -8.74 -16.42
C ASN A 161 6.72 -7.50 -15.71
N ARG A 162 7.73 -6.85 -16.28
CA ARG A 162 8.11 -5.50 -15.82
C ARG A 162 7.12 -4.43 -16.27
N LEU A 163 6.29 -4.70 -17.27
CA LEU A 163 5.43 -3.70 -17.90
C LEU A 163 3.98 -3.82 -17.41
N VAL A 164 3.44 -2.73 -16.88
CA VAL A 164 2.02 -2.58 -16.54
C VAL A 164 1.38 -1.62 -17.54
N GLU A 165 0.26 -2.03 -18.15
CA GLU A 165 -0.58 -1.16 -18.97
C GLU A 165 -1.50 -0.35 -18.06
N ILE A 166 -1.44 0.97 -18.16
CA ILE A 166 -2.26 1.88 -17.36
C ILE A 166 -3.12 2.70 -18.33
N ASN A 167 -4.38 2.88 -17.97
CA ASN A 167 -5.36 3.66 -18.70
C ASN A 167 -5.43 5.07 -18.11
N PHE A 168 -5.19 6.11 -18.92
CA PHE A 168 -5.25 7.50 -18.48
C PHE A 168 -6.41 8.23 -19.12
N GLN A 169 -7.12 9.04 -18.36
CA GLN A 169 -8.21 9.86 -18.88
C GLN A 169 -8.26 11.22 -18.17
N LEU A 170 -8.60 12.29 -18.90
CA LEU A 170 -8.83 13.58 -18.27
C LEU A 170 -10.14 13.56 -17.46
N ALA A 171 -10.11 14.18 -16.28
CA ALA A 171 -11.28 14.26 -15.39
C ALA A 171 -11.46 15.66 -14.81
N THR A 172 -12.68 15.94 -14.37
CA THR A 172 -13.00 17.05 -13.47
C THR A 172 -13.16 16.55 -12.05
N LYS A 173 -12.59 17.28 -11.09
CA LYS A 173 -12.79 17.08 -9.66
C LYS A 173 -14.09 17.76 -9.22
N ILE A 174 -15.01 17.00 -8.63
CA ILE A 174 -16.28 17.51 -8.09
C ILE A 174 -16.09 17.65 -6.57
N SER A 175 -16.21 18.87 -6.06
CA SER A 175 -16.18 19.11 -4.61
C SER A 175 -17.52 18.73 -3.97
N VAL A 176 -17.49 18.26 -2.72
CA VAL A 176 -18.63 17.70 -1.98
C VAL A 176 -19.74 18.71 -1.65
N GLN A 177 -19.63 19.99 -2.07
CA GLN A 177 -20.66 21.00 -1.83
C GLN A 177 -21.91 20.84 -2.73
N ASP A 178 -21.84 20.07 -3.82
CA ASP A 178 -22.92 19.95 -4.82
C ASP A 178 -23.76 18.66 -4.75
N ILE A 179 -23.59 17.82 -3.72
CA ILE A 179 -24.13 16.45 -3.69
C ILE A 179 -25.33 16.34 -2.73
N ALA A 180 -26.51 16.74 -3.19
CA ALA A 180 -27.76 16.59 -2.45
C ALA A 180 -28.39 15.17 -2.55
N SER A 181 -27.66 14.11 -2.92
CA SER A 181 -28.30 12.82 -3.24
C SER A 181 -27.40 11.57 -3.13
N TYR A 182 -26.75 11.30 -2.00
CA TYR A 182 -26.22 9.95 -1.72
C TYR A 182 -26.42 9.57 -0.25
N PRO A 183 -27.06 8.42 0.06
CA PRO A 183 -27.26 7.99 1.43
C PRO A 183 -26.10 7.11 1.94
N HIS A 184 -25.77 7.35 3.21
CA HIS A 184 -25.00 6.52 4.16
C HIS A 184 -23.46 6.65 4.24
N GLN A 185 -23.05 7.59 5.10
CA GLN A 185 -22.11 7.51 6.23
C GLN A 185 -21.04 6.41 6.27
N ILE A 186 -19.77 6.82 6.23
CA ILE A 186 -18.70 6.46 7.20
C ILE A 186 -17.87 7.73 7.46
N TYR A 187 -17.57 8.00 8.73
CA TYR A 187 -16.74 9.11 9.19
C TYR A 187 -15.29 8.96 8.71
N ASP A 188 -14.84 9.88 7.85
CA ASP A 188 -13.47 10.41 7.89
C ASP A 188 -13.49 11.81 7.25
N ASP A 189 -12.80 12.78 7.86
CA ASP A 189 -12.80 14.20 7.47
C ASP A 189 -12.03 14.48 6.15
N GLU A 190 -11.65 13.44 5.40
CA GLU A 190 -11.12 13.57 4.05
C GLU A 190 -12.29 13.72 3.07
N ALA A 191 -12.55 14.95 2.63
CA ALA A 191 -13.53 15.28 1.59
C ALA A 191 -13.49 14.22 0.47
N GLN A 192 -14.57 13.43 0.32
CA GLN A 192 -14.66 12.40 -0.72
C GLN A 192 -14.43 13.03 -2.10
N ILE A 193 -13.22 12.82 -2.64
CA ILE A 193 -12.86 13.32 -3.96
C ILE A 193 -13.62 12.49 -4.98
N ILE A 194 -14.48 13.12 -5.77
CA ILE A 194 -15.15 12.47 -6.89
C ILE A 194 -14.56 13.00 -8.18
N LEU A 195 -14.04 12.08 -9.01
CA LEU A 195 -13.54 12.39 -10.34
C LEU A 195 -14.50 11.83 -11.38
N LYS A 196 -14.93 12.71 -12.31
CA LYS A 196 -15.71 12.31 -13.48
C LYS A 196 -14.92 12.55 -14.76
N PRO A 197 -14.97 11.64 -15.73
CA PRO A 197 -14.30 11.84 -17.01
C PRO A 197 -14.83 13.10 -17.70
N ILE A 198 -13.94 13.88 -18.30
CA ILE A 198 -14.34 15.04 -19.12
C ILE A 198 -15.08 14.49 -20.35
N GLU A 199 -16.22 15.10 -20.69
CA GLU A 199 -17.01 14.71 -21.85
C GLU A 199 -16.15 14.76 -23.14
N GLY A 200 -16.16 13.67 -23.92
CA GLY A 200 -15.33 13.54 -25.11
C GLY A 200 -13.84 13.22 -24.87
N SER A 201 -13.39 13.14 -23.62
CA SER A 201 -12.02 12.71 -23.32
C SER A 201 -11.81 11.23 -23.66
N LYS A 202 -10.69 10.93 -24.32
CA LYS A 202 -10.32 9.57 -24.70
C LYS A 202 -9.48 8.92 -23.60
N ILE A 203 -9.66 7.61 -23.43
CA ILE A 203 -8.75 6.79 -22.63
C ILE A 203 -7.47 6.53 -23.42
N ILE A 204 -6.33 6.94 -22.86
CA ILE A 204 -5.01 6.67 -23.40
C ILE A 204 -4.41 5.47 -22.67
N LYS A 205 -4.11 4.40 -23.41
CA LYS A 205 -3.44 3.23 -22.87
C LYS A 205 -1.94 3.37 -23.04
N LYS A 206 -1.18 3.17 -21.97
CA LYS A 206 0.29 3.22 -22.04
C LYS A 206 0.94 2.23 -21.08
N LYS A 207 1.95 1.53 -21.58
CA LYS A 207 2.76 0.59 -20.80
C LYS A 207 3.96 1.28 -20.16
N PHE A 208 4.20 0.99 -18.88
CA PHE A 208 5.32 1.51 -18.11
C PHE A 208 6.01 0.39 -17.36
N GLN A 209 7.30 0.56 -17.08
CA GLN A 209 7.99 -0.34 -16.16
C GLN A 209 7.53 -0.08 -14.73
N ASN A 210 7.37 -1.11 -13.90
CA ASN A 210 7.01 -0.95 -12.48
C ASN A 210 7.98 -0.05 -11.70
N SER A 211 9.26 -0.07 -12.09
CA SER A 211 10.32 0.79 -11.55
C SER A 211 10.33 2.22 -12.13
N SER A 212 9.40 2.57 -13.03
CA SER A 212 9.35 3.93 -13.58
C SER A 212 8.93 4.89 -12.47
N SER A 213 9.61 6.03 -12.36
CA SER A 213 9.23 7.06 -11.40
C SER A 213 7.91 7.73 -11.79
N VAL A 214 7.15 8.21 -10.80
CA VAL A 214 5.96 9.04 -11.03
C VAL A 214 6.31 10.31 -11.81
N ARG A 215 7.51 10.87 -11.63
CA ARG A 215 8.00 12.01 -12.43
C ARG A 215 8.04 11.68 -13.92
N GLN A 216 8.58 10.51 -14.28
CA GLN A 216 8.64 10.06 -15.67
C GLN A 216 7.23 9.82 -16.22
N LEU A 217 6.36 9.21 -15.42
CA LEU A 217 4.96 8.99 -15.74
C LEU A 217 4.26 10.31 -16.09
N LYS A 218 4.32 11.28 -15.17
CA LYS A 218 3.71 12.61 -15.31
C LYS A 218 4.21 13.35 -16.56
N THR A 219 5.50 13.21 -16.87
CA THR A 219 6.12 13.83 -18.07
C THR A 219 5.63 13.22 -19.39
N ILE A 220 5.39 11.91 -19.42
CA ILE A 220 4.91 11.22 -20.62
C ILE A 220 3.42 11.48 -20.81
N ILE A 221 2.64 11.39 -19.73
CA ILE A 221 1.18 11.54 -19.76
C ILE A 221 0.76 12.98 -20.10
N SER A 222 1.48 13.99 -19.63
CA SER A 222 1.19 15.38 -20.02
C SER A 222 1.24 15.59 -21.53
N ARG A 223 2.18 14.95 -22.23
CA ARG A 223 2.30 15.02 -23.68
C ARG A 223 1.21 14.22 -24.38
N LEU A 224 0.91 13.01 -23.88
CA LEU A 224 -0.10 12.15 -24.50
C LEU A 224 -1.51 12.72 -24.37
N LEU A 225 -1.87 13.28 -23.21
CA LEU A 225 -3.16 13.93 -22.98
C LEU A 225 -3.20 15.38 -23.49
N SER A 226 -2.14 15.86 -24.15
CA SER A 226 -2.05 17.24 -24.66
C SER A 226 -2.29 18.31 -23.59
N ILE A 227 -1.84 18.07 -22.36
CA ILE A 227 -1.94 19.02 -21.24
C ILE A 227 -0.98 20.19 -21.52
N PRO A 228 -1.45 21.46 -21.48
CA PRO A 228 -0.59 22.62 -21.70
C PRO A 228 0.62 22.63 -20.76
N LYS A 229 1.80 23.01 -21.26
CA LYS A 229 3.02 23.10 -20.43
C LYS A 229 2.91 24.12 -19.30
N SER A 230 2.01 25.10 -19.44
CA SER A 230 1.70 26.11 -18.42
C SER A 230 0.81 25.57 -17.29
N SER A 231 0.20 24.41 -17.46
CA SER A 231 -0.75 23.83 -16.52
C SER A 231 -0.09 22.68 -15.74
N SER A 232 -0.34 22.65 -14.43
CA SER A 232 -0.09 21.46 -13.61
C SER A 232 -1.33 20.56 -13.60
N PHE A 233 -1.14 19.29 -13.27
CA PHE A 233 -2.26 18.36 -13.12
C PHE A 233 -1.97 17.35 -12.00
N GLU A 234 -3.02 16.86 -11.37
CA GLU A 234 -3.00 15.78 -10.40
C GLU A 234 -3.31 14.45 -11.11
N MET A 235 -2.79 13.35 -10.57
CA MET A 235 -3.08 11.99 -11.06
C MET A 235 -3.73 11.20 -9.95
N TRP A 236 -4.85 10.55 -10.25
CA TRP A 236 -5.69 9.87 -9.28
C TRP A 236 -6.04 8.48 -9.79
N ARG A 237 -5.53 7.44 -9.14
CA ARG A 237 -5.88 6.05 -9.43
C ARG A 237 -7.29 5.78 -8.91
N GLN A 238 -8.17 5.27 -9.77
CA GLN A 238 -9.45 4.74 -9.36
C GLN A 238 -9.26 3.33 -8.78
N VAL A 239 -9.81 3.07 -7.61
CA VAL A 239 -9.84 1.74 -7.01
C VAL A 239 -11.28 1.36 -6.69
N ASN A 240 -11.65 0.14 -7.04
CA ASN A 240 -12.98 -0.41 -6.78
C ASN A 240 -12.88 -1.32 -5.56
N SER A 241 -13.59 -0.97 -4.49
CA SER A 241 -13.77 -1.85 -3.34
C SER A 241 -14.66 -3.04 -3.72
N ARG A 242 -14.55 -4.13 -2.94
CA ARG A 242 -15.35 -5.35 -3.09
C ARG A 242 -16.85 -5.10 -2.91
N GLU A 243 -17.21 -4.08 -2.14
CA GLU A 243 -18.60 -3.67 -1.91
C GLU A 243 -19.16 -2.82 -3.07
N GLY A 244 -18.37 -2.60 -4.13
CA GLY A 244 -18.75 -1.82 -5.31
C GLY A 244 -18.49 -0.32 -5.16
N SER A 245 -18.02 0.14 -4.00
CA SER A 245 -17.65 1.53 -3.75
C SER A 245 -16.39 1.91 -4.52
N ILE A 246 -16.41 3.08 -5.15
CA ILE A 246 -15.26 3.63 -5.88
C ILE A 246 -14.58 4.67 -5.00
N TYR A 247 -13.25 4.57 -4.87
CA TYR A 247 -12.43 5.57 -4.20
C TYR A 247 -11.21 5.92 -5.05
N PHE A 248 -10.57 7.04 -4.73
CA PHE A 248 -9.46 7.58 -5.51
C PHE A 248 -8.21 7.73 -4.66
N ILE A 249 -7.09 7.24 -5.19
CA ILE A 249 -5.77 7.36 -4.57
C ILE A 249 -4.94 8.36 -5.38
N GLU A 250 -4.48 9.43 -4.75
CA GLU A 250 -3.57 10.38 -5.40
C GLU A 250 -2.18 9.77 -5.64
N ILE A 251 -1.66 9.98 -6.85
CA ILE A 251 -0.30 9.61 -7.26
C ILE A 251 0.56 10.89 -7.26
N GLU A 252 0.96 11.33 -6.07
CA GLU A 252 1.62 12.63 -5.87
C GLU A 252 3.14 12.57 -5.70
N SER A 253 3.71 11.43 -5.29
CA SER A 253 5.11 11.34 -4.89
C SER A 253 6.03 11.17 -6.09
N MET A 254 6.62 12.27 -6.56
CA MET A 254 7.45 12.31 -7.77
C MET A 254 8.71 11.43 -7.72
N SER A 255 9.19 11.07 -6.53
CA SER A 255 10.37 10.22 -6.32
C SER A 255 10.03 8.74 -6.20
N ARG A 256 8.77 8.38 -5.95
CA ARG A 256 8.34 6.99 -5.86
C ARG A 256 8.16 6.40 -7.26
N ASP A 257 8.24 5.08 -7.33
CA ASP A 257 7.97 4.33 -8.55
C ASP A 257 6.49 3.93 -8.65
N ILE A 258 6.09 3.41 -9.81
CA ILE A 258 4.71 2.97 -10.07
C ILE A 258 4.32 1.82 -9.13
N LYS A 259 5.26 0.91 -8.83
CA LYS A 259 5.05 -0.26 -7.95
C LYS A 259 4.53 0.15 -6.56
N TYR A 260 5.00 1.27 -6.05
CA TYR A 260 4.60 1.81 -4.77
C TYR A 260 3.09 2.02 -4.61
N TYR A 261 2.42 2.42 -5.69
CA TYR A 261 0.98 2.72 -5.71
C TYR A 261 0.11 1.49 -5.98
N ASP A 262 0.73 0.30 -5.99
CA ASP A 262 0.09 -1.00 -6.28
C ASP A 262 -0.76 -0.98 -7.55
N ILE A 263 -0.30 -0.24 -8.57
CA ILE A 263 -1.00 -0.08 -9.84
C ILE A 263 -0.99 -1.42 -10.58
N GLN A 264 -2.19 -1.91 -10.90
CA GLN A 264 -2.42 -3.16 -11.61
C GLN A 264 -2.64 -2.93 -13.10
N ASN A 265 -2.57 -4.02 -13.88
CA ASN A 265 -2.77 -3.95 -15.32
C ASN A 265 -4.21 -3.56 -15.66
N ASN A 266 -4.36 -2.57 -16.52
CA ASN A 266 -5.60 -1.90 -16.92
C ASN A 266 -6.22 -0.97 -15.87
N ASP A 267 -5.51 -0.64 -14.79
CA ASP A 267 -5.98 0.37 -13.84
C ASP A 267 -6.26 1.70 -14.52
N LEU A 268 -7.31 2.38 -14.07
CA LEU A 268 -7.71 3.69 -14.55
C LEU A 268 -7.13 4.79 -13.66
N VAL A 269 -6.39 5.71 -14.28
CA VAL A 269 -5.82 6.90 -13.64
C VAL A 269 -6.42 8.14 -14.27
N TYR A 270 -7.17 8.89 -13.47
CA TYR A 270 -7.71 10.18 -13.87
C TYR A 270 -6.66 11.28 -13.72
N CYS A 271 -6.61 12.17 -14.70
CA CYS A 271 -5.74 13.34 -14.73
C CYS A 271 -6.60 14.59 -14.60
N TYR A 272 -6.49 15.28 -13.47
CA TYR A 272 -7.23 16.52 -13.20
C TYR A 272 -6.29 17.72 -13.39
N VAL A 273 -6.58 18.57 -14.37
CA VAL A 273 -5.76 19.75 -14.69
C VAL A 273 -6.16 20.90 -13.75
N LEU A 274 -5.15 21.56 -13.16
CA LEU A 274 -5.29 22.70 -12.25
C LEU A 274 -5.28 24.02 -13.01
#